data_AF-A0A4Q2SH83-F1
#
_entry.id   AF-A0A4Q2SH83-F1
#
_cell.length_a   1.000
_cell.length_b   1.000
_cell.length_c   1.000
_cell.angle_alpha   90.00
_cell.angle_beta   90.00
_cell.angle_gamma   90.00
#
_symmetry.space_group_name_H-M   'P 1'
#
loop_
_entity.id
_entity.type
_entity.pdbx_description
1 polymer ?
#
loop_
_entity_poly.entity_id
_entity_poly.type
_entity_poly.pdbx_seq_one_letter_code
_entity_poly.pdbx_strand_id
1 'polypeptide(L)' 'MSHLLRADFADVGASEPYSEGLIDYLRAVEGADLAVFIREQMGSGAHGHKGSLRASIDELDVSAIARRFGGGGHRQAAG' A
#
# COMPACT_ATOMS: atom_id res chain seq x y z
N MET A 1 3.24 -2.68 -8.97
CA MET A 1 2.33 -3.12 -7.89
C MET A 1 3.02 -4.24 -7.14
N SER A 2 3.04 -4.17 -5.81
CA SER A 2 3.68 -5.19 -4.95
C SER A 2 2.75 -5.58 -3.80
N HIS A 3 2.98 -6.76 -3.22
CA HIS A 3 2.22 -7.25 -2.08
C HIS A 3 3.11 -7.85 -1.00
N LEU A 4 2.58 -7.94 0.23
CA LEU A 4 3.26 -8.51 1.39
C LEU A 4 2.29 -9.39 2.20
N LEU A 5 2.64 -10.67 2.34
CA LEU A 5 1.85 -11.67 3.05
C LEU A 5 2.26 -11.75 4.52
N ARG A 6 1.38 -12.32 5.36
CA ARG A 6 1.71 -12.63 6.77
C ARG A 6 2.93 -13.55 6.89
N ALA A 7 3.08 -14.49 5.96
CA ALA A 7 4.20 -15.43 5.96
C ALA A 7 5.55 -14.73 5.75
N ASP A 8 5.60 -13.70 4.90
CA ASP A 8 6.85 -12.98 4.60
C ASP A 8 7.46 -12.36 5.87
N PHE A 9 6.62 -11.83 6.77
CA PHE A 9 7.06 -11.32 8.07
C PHE A 9 7.66 -12.42 8.96
N ALA A 10 7.02 -13.59 8.99
CA ALA A 10 7.49 -14.73 9.77
C ALA A 10 8.81 -15.28 9.24
N ASP A 11 8.95 -15.37 7.91
CA ASP A 11 10.13 -15.91 7.24
C ASP A 11 11.40 -15.09 7.51
N VAL A 12 11.26 -13.78 7.71
CA VAL A 12 12.40 -12.87 7.98
C VAL A 12 12.47 -12.39 9.43
N GLY A 13 11.54 -12.83 10.29
CA GLY A 13 11.47 -12.40 11.69
C GLY A 13 11.16 -10.91 11.89
N ALA A 14 10.45 -10.28 10.95
CA ALA A 14 10.08 -8.86 11.02
C ALA A 14 8.67 -8.66 11.59
N SER A 15 8.43 -7.54 12.26
CA SER A 15 7.09 -7.11 12.66
C SER A 15 6.44 -6.19 11.63
N GLU A 16 5.11 -6.03 11.70
CA GLU A 16 4.33 -5.20 10.77
C GLU A 16 4.89 -3.78 10.52
N PRO A 17 5.36 -3.04 11.55
CA PRO A 17 5.87 -1.68 11.37
C PRO A 17 7.09 -1.58 10.44
N TYR A 18 7.84 -2.67 10.25
CA TYR A 18 8.95 -2.68 9.28
C TYR A 18 8.48 -2.52 7.83
N SER A 19 7.19 -2.74 7.54
CA SER A 19 6.62 -2.51 6.21
C SER A 19 6.20 -1.06 5.95
N GLU A 20 6.25 -0.19 6.96
CA GLU A 20 5.91 1.23 6.80
C GLU A 20 6.89 1.93 5.85
N GLY A 21 6.38 2.83 5.00
CA GLY A 21 7.19 3.57 4.03
C GLY A 21 7.65 2.78 2.80
N LEU A 22 7.46 1.45 2.74
CA LEU A 22 7.81 0.65 1.54
C LEU A 22 7.17 1.17 0.25
N ILE A 23 5.96 1.72 0.35
CA ILE A 23 5.24 2.33 -0.78
C ILE A 23 6.00 3.50 -1.41
N ASP A 24 6.79 4.26 -0.65
CA ASP A 24 7.56 5.39 -1.18
C ASP A 24 8.76 4.92 -2.02
N TYR A 25 9.37 3.78 -1.66
CA TYR A 25 10.39 3.16 -2.51
C TYR A 25 9.80 2.66 -3.83
N LEU A 26 8.59 2.08 -3.78
CA LEU A 26 7.89 1.67 -5.00
C LEU A 26 7.52 2.87 -5.88
N ARG A 27 7.17 4.00 -5.27
CA ARG A 27 6.86 5.26 -5.96
C ARG A 27 8.08 5.91 -6.59
N ALA A 28 9.25 5.78 -5.97
CA ALA A 28 10.50 6.39 -6.44
C ALA A 28 11.10 5.70 -7.68
N VAL A 29 10.51 4.58 -8.15
CA VAL A 29 10.94 3.90 -9.38
C VAL A 29 10.73 4.84 -10.58
N GLU A 30 11.75 4.98 -11.42
CA GLU A 30 11.70 5.82 -12.61
C GLU A 30 10.55 5.39 -13.54
N GLY A 31 9.74 6.37 -13.96
CA GLY A 31 8.56 6.15 -14.80
C GLY A 31 7.33 5.59 -14.07
N ALA A 32 7.36 5.44 -12.74
CA ALA A 32 6.20 4.99 -11.99
C ALA A 32 5.22 6.15 -11.70
N ASP A 33 4.14 6.23 -12.47
CA ASP A 33 3.06 7.21 -12.24
C ASP A 33 2.17 6.83 -11.04
N LEU A 34 2.06 5.53 -10.75
CA LEU A 34 1.23 4.96 -9.69
C LEU A 34 1.96 3.81 -8.98
N ALA A 35 2.12 3.93 -7.67
CA ALA A 35 2.54 2.84 -6.81
C ALA A 35 1.34 2.28 -6.02
N VAL A 36 1.26 0.95 -5.95
CA VAL A 36 0.27 0.21 -5.16
C VAL A 36 0.99 -0.84 -4.33
N PHE A 37 0.74 -0.80 -3.03
CA PHE A 37 1.23 -1.75 -2.06
C PHE A 37 0.07 -2.35 -1.28
N ILE A 38 -0.04 -3.68 -1.32
CA ILE A 38 -1.11 -4.42 -0.64
C ILE A 38 -0.50 -5.32 0.41
N ARG A 39 -0.96 -5.22 1.65
CA ARG A 39 -0.46 -6.08 2.73
C ARG A 39 -1.59 -6.75 3.49
N GLU A 40 -1.40 -8.00 3.88
CA GLU A 40 -2.34 -8.67 4.77
C GLU A 40 -2.41 -7.94 6.12
N GLN A 41 -3.60 -7.82 6.69
CA GLN A 41 -3.74 -7.30 8.05
C GLN A 41 -3.23 -8.33 9.07
N MET A 42 -2.46 -7.83 10.04
CA MET A 42 -2.00 -8.63 11.18
C MET A 42 -3.03 -8.59 12.31
N GLY A 43 -3.05 -9.62 13.14
CA GLY A 43 -3.92 -9.73 14.32
C GLY A 43 -4.85 -10.93 14.28
N SER A 44 -5.24 -11.42 15.47
CA SER A 44 -6.16 -12.55 15.60
C SER A 44 -7.54 -12.19 15.05
N GLY A 45 -8.01 -12.92 14.04
CA GLY A 45 -9.30 -12.68 13.38
C GLY A 45 -9.29 -11.56 12.32
N ALA A 46 -8.11 -11.00 12.00
CA ALA A 46 -7.98 -10.05 10.90
C ALA A 46 -8.09 -10.78 9.56
N HIS A 47 -9.21 -10.56 8.86
CA HIS A 47 -9.45 -11.06 7.52
C HIS A 47 -9.57 -9.86 6.59
N GLY A 48 -8.49 -9.54 5.88
CA GLY A 48 -8.48 -8.33 5.05
C GLY A 48 -7.09 -7.99 4.54
N HIS A 49 -7.06 -7.07 3.59
CA HIS A 49 -5.85 -6.52 3.02
C HIS A 49 -5.90 -5.01 3.17
N LYS A 50 -4.80 -4.39 3.58
CA LYS A 50 -4.62 -2.95 3.57
C LYS A 50 -3.96 -2.54 2.25
N GLY A 51 -4.67 -1.76 1.46
CA GLY A 51 -4.13 -1.11 0.27
C GLY A 51 -3.47 0.21 0.62
N SER A 52 -2.37 0.54 -0.05
CA SER A 52 -1.75 1.86 -0.02
C SER A 52 -1.41 2.25 -1.44
N LEU A 53 -1.94 3.41 -1.85
CA LEU A 53 -1.77 3.95 -3.18
C LEU A 53 -1.01 5.27 -3.10
N ARG A 54 -0.13 5.50 -4.07
CA ARG A 54 0.54 6.79 -4.25
C ARG A 54 0.65 7.15 -5.73
N ALA A 55 0.41 8.42 -6.05
CA ALA A 55 0.67 8.98 -7.37
C ALA A 55 2.01 9.72 -7.40
N SER A 56 2.68 9.71 -8.54
CA SER A 56 3.87 10.53 -8.82
C SER A 56 3.57 11.74 -9.71
N ILE A 57 2.37 11.79 -10.30
CA ILE A 57 1.91 12.85 -11.20
C ILE A 57 0.59 13.45 -10.70
N ASP A 58 0.34 14.73 -10.96
CA ASP A 58 -0.79 15.48 -10.40
C ASP A 58 -2.13 15.15 -11.08
N GLU A 59 -2.07 14.67 -12.33
CA GLU A 59 -3.21 14.25 -13.13
C GLU A 59 -3.89 13.00 -12.58
N LEU A 60 -3.18 12.19 -11.78
CA LEU A 60 -3.66 10.92 -11.26
C LEU A 60 -4.17 11.06 -9.82
N ASP A 61 -5.47 10.80 -9.63
CA ASP A 61 -6.15 10.87 -8.33
C ASP A 61 -6.35 9.47 -7.72
N VAL A 62 -5.48 9.06 -6.80
CA VAL A 62 -5.60 7.77 -6.12
C VAL A 62 -6.73 7.73 -5.09
N SER A 63 -7.25 8.87 -4.63
CA SER A 63 -8.37 8.89 -3.67
C SER A 63 -9.67 8.41 -4.32
N ALA A 64 -9.85 8.68 -5.62
CA ALA A 64 -10.99 8.18 -6.38
C ALA A 64 -10.98 6.65 -6.50
N ILE A 65 -9.79 6.05 -6.61
CA ILE A 65 -9.61 4.60 -6.61
C ILE A 65 -9.92 4.04 -5.21
N ALA A 66 -9.31 4.59 -4.16
CA ALA A 66 -9.51 4.11 -2.78
C ALA A 66 -10.98 4.14 -2.36
N ARG A 67 -11.72 5.22 -2.69
CA ARG A 67 -13.16 5.33 -2.38
C ARG A 67 -14.01 4.25 -3.04
N ARG A 68 -13.62 3.75 -4.22
CA ARG A 68 -14.29 2.63 -4.89
C ARG A 68 -14.20 1.32 -4.10
N PHE A 69 -13.21 1.20 -3.22
CA PHE A 69 -13.01 0.07 -2.32
C PHE A 69 -13.39 0.37 -0.86
N GLY A 70 -14.10 1.48 -0.62
CA GLY A 70 -14.54 1.89 0.73
C GLY A 70 -13.45 2.58 1.56
N GLY A 71 -12.30 2.90 0.97
CA GLY A 71 -11.22 3.66 1.59
C GLY A 71 -11.33 5.18 1.37
N GLY A 72 -10.21 5.87 1.47
CA GLY A 72 -10.16 7.33 1.30
C GLY A 72 -8.73 7.90 1.29
N GLY A 73 -8.65 9.23 1.35
CA GLY A 73 -7.37 9.95 1.39
C GLY A 73 -7.30 11.13 0.42
N HIS A 74 -6.06 11.48 0.05
CA HIS A 74 -5.72 12.60 -0.80
C HIS A 74 -5.44 12.14 -2.24
N ARG A 75 -5.46 13.09 -3.18
CA ARG A 75 -5.20 12.85 -4.60
C ARG A 75 -3.90 12.07 -4.86
N GLN A 76 -2.83 12.39 -4.12
CA GLN A 76 -1.52 11.74 -4.29
C GLN A 76 -1.27 10.57 -3.33
N ALA A 77 -2.11 10.37 -2.32
CA ALA A 77 -1.89 9.36 -1.27
C ALA A 77 -3.22 8.90 -0.65
N ALA A 78 -3.57 7.64 -0.86
CA ALA A 78 -4.84 7.08 -0.41
C ALA A 78 -4.69 5.60 -0.01
N GLY A 79 -5.72 5.05 0.64
CA GLY A 79 -5.78 3.66 1.11
C GLY A 79 -7.20 3.25 1.43
#